data_AF-A0A194QPK8-F1
#
_entry.id   AF-A0A194QPK8-F1
#
_cell.length_a   1.000
_cell.length_b   1.000
_cell.length_c   1.000
_cell.angle_alpha   90.00
_cell.angle_beta   90.00
_cell.angle_gamma   90.00
#
_symmetry.space_group_name_H-M   'P 1'
#
loop_
_entity.id
_entity.type
_entity.pdbx_description
1 polymer ?
#
loop_
_entity_poly.entity_id
_entity_poly.type
_entity_poly.pdbx_seq_one_letter_code
_entity_poly.pdbx_strand_id
1 'polypeptide(L)'
;MLTKKPKPAYKRFLSYTLGTVFVAETIGIAISYGLYFKLNTDRDFRLYMHKNYNFILEGYYGLGEYIGGHKTRELDQKVWSSEGKI
;
A
#
# COMPACT_ATOMS: atom_id res chain seq x y z
N MET A 1 53.62 7.18 4.60
CA MET A 1 52.59 7.35 3.55
C MET A 1 51.49 6.31 3.80
N LEU A 2 50.23 6.74 3.97
CA LEU A 2 49.13 5.81 4.22
C LEU A 2 48.80 5.02 2.95
N THR A 3 49.11 3.72 2.95
CA THR A 3 48.80 2.80 1.85
C THR A 3 47.32 2.45 1.86
N LYS A 4 46.56 3.05 0.93
CA LYS A 4 45.13 2.77 0.75
C LYS A 4 44.96 1.39 0.11
N LYS A 5 44.60 0.37 0.89
CA LYS A 5 44.25 -0.96 0.34
C LYS A 5 42.94 -0.87 -0.46
N PRO A 6 42.86 -1.47 -1.66
CA PRO A 6 41.64 -1.43 -2.46
C PRO A 6 40.49 -2.10 -1.71
N LYS A 7 39.33 -1.43 -1.64
CA LYS A 7 38.14 -2.02 -1.03
C LYS A 7 37.75 -3.28 -1.82
N PRO A 8 37.39 -4.38 -1.14
CA PRO A 8 37.11 -5.63 -1.82
C PRO A 8 35.80 -5.55 -2.61
N ALA A 9 35.77 -6.17 -3.80
CA ALA A 9 34.68 -6.04 -4.77
C ALA A 9 33.29 -6.38 -4.19
N TYR A 10 33.22 -7.36 -3.26
CA TYR A 10 31.97 -7.75 -2.60
C TYR A 10 31.30 -6.62 -1.81
N LYS A 11 32.08 -5.70 -1.19
CA LYS A 11 31.51 -4.56 -0.46
C LYS A 11 30.82 -3.57 -1.39
N ARG A 12 31.31 -3.47 -2.64
CA ARG A 12 30.69 -2.63 -3.67
C ARG A 12 29.35 -3.21 -4.08
N PHE A 13 29.29 -4.50 -4.40
CA PHE A 13 28.03 -5.17 -4.75
C PHE A 13 27.02 -5.12 -3.60
N LEU A 14 27.44 -5.40 -2.37
CA LEU A 14 26.56 -5.36 -1.20
C LEU A 14 25.96 -3.96 -0.97
N SER A 15 26.74 -2.90 -1.18
CA SER A 15 26.22 -1.53 -1.03
C SER A 15 25.17 -1.18 -2.08
N TYR A 16 25.30 -1.68 -3.31
CA TYR A 16 24.31 -1.46 -4.37
C TYR A 16 23.04 -2.28 -4.16
N THR A 17 23.17 -3.55 -3.74
CA THR A 17 22.01 -4.41 -3.47
C THR A 17 21.18 -3.84 -2.31
N LEU A 18 21.85 -3.39 -1.24
CA LEU A 18 21.16 -2.79 -0.11
C LEU A 18 20.43 -1.51 -0.49
N GLY A 19 21.10 -0.61 -1.23
CA GLY A 19 20.46 0.61 -1.74
C GLY A 19 19.27 0.33 -2.63
N THR A 20 19.35 -0.71 -3.47
CA THR A 20 18.25 -1.12 -4.35
C THR A 20 17.04 -1.63 -3.55
N VAL A 21 17.28 -2.43 -2.51
CA VAL A 21 16.21 -2.90 -1.61
C VAL A 21 15.54 -1.73 -0.92
N PHE A 22 16.29 -0.78 -0.36
CA PHE A 22 15.72 0.41 0.28
C PHE A 22 14.85 1.23 -0.68
N VAL A 23 15.31 1.43 -1.92
CA VAL A 23 14.53 2.16 -2.93
C VAL A 23 13.24 1.39 -3.27
N ALA A 24 13.33 0.07 -3.46
CA ALA A 24 12.17 -0.76 -3.74
C ALA A 24 11.14 -0.74 -2.59
N GLU A 25 11.59 -0.86 -1.33
CA GLU A 25 10.72 -0.77 -0.16
C GLU A 25 10.07 0.60 -0.03
N THR A 26 10.83 1.68 -0.26
CA THR A 26 10.29 3.06 -0.21
C THR A 26 9.19 3.24 -1.25
N ILE A 27 9.39 2.75 -2.47
CA ILE A 27 8.37 2.80 -3.53
C ILE A 27 7.15 1.96 -3.13
N GLY A 28 7.35 0.75 -2.61
CA GLY A 28 6.26 -0.12 -2.16
C GLY A 28 5.41 0.51 -1.06
N ILE A 29 6.05 1.15 -0.07
CA ILE A 29 5.37 1.89 1.01
C ILE A 29 4.62 3.10 0.44
N ALA A 30 5.23 3.87 -0.47
CA ALA A 30 4.59 5.02 -1.08
C ALA A 30 3.33 4.65 -1.87
N ILE A 31 3.38 3.57 -2.68
CA ILE A 31 2.23 3.06 -3.42
C ILE A 31 1.14 2.58 -2.45
N SER A 32 1.52 1.81 -1.43
CA SER A 32 0.57 1.28 -0.44
C SER A 32 -0.15 2.39 0.30
N TYR A 33 0.58 3.43 0.73
CA TYR A 33 -0.01 4.60 1.37
C TYR A 33 -0.89 5.41 0.41
N GLY A 34 -0.48 5.58 -0.85
CA GLY A 34 -1.28 6.25 -1.86
C GLY A 34 -2.62 5.55 -2.13
N LEU A 35 -2.61 4.21 -2.19
CA LEU A 35 -3.83 3.39 -2.29
C LEU A 35 -4.72 3.56 -1.05
N TYR A 36 -4.14 3.47 0.15
CA TYR A 36 -4.86 3.68 1.40
C TYR A 36 -5.49 5.08 1.45
N PHE A 37 -4.74 6.12 1.11
CA PHE A 37 -5.21 7.49 1.10
C PHE A 37 -6.39 7.69 0.16
N LYS A 38 -6.34 7.14 -1.07
CA LYS A 38 -7.47 7.19 -2.00
C LYS A 38 -8.68 6.40 -1.50
N LEU A 39 -8.50 5.19 -0.99
CA LEU A 39 -9.58 4.38 -0.41
C LEU A 39 -10.25 5.06 0.79
N ASN A 40 -9.46 5.80 1.58
CA ASN A 40 -9.98 6.49 2.75
C ASN A 40 -10.72 7.79 2.40
N THR A 41 -10.30 8.48 1.32
CA THR A 41 -10.84 9.79 0.95
C THR A 41 -12.06 9.69 0.03
N ASP A 42 -12.08 8.74 -0.90
CA ASP A 42 -13.05 8.70 -1.99
C ASP A 42 -13.87 7.40 -2.00
N ARG A 43 -15.19 7.54 -1.87
CA ARG A 43 -16.14 6.41 -1.87
C ARG A 43 -16.37 5.84 -3.28
N ASP A 44 -16.33 6.64 -4.33
CA ASP A 44 -16.47 6.15 -5.71
C ASP A 44 -15.23 5.37 -6.13
N PHE A 45 -14.04 5.75 -5.64
CA PHE A 45 -12.84 4.93 -5.78
C PHE A 45 -12.99 3.59 -5.05
N ARG A 46 -13.55 3.57 -3.83
CA ARG A 46 -13.87 2.30 -3.15
C ARG A 46 -14.84 1.44 -3.94
N LEU A 47 -15.86 2.04 -4.57
CA LEU A 47 -16.79 1.30 -5.44
C LEU A 47 -16.10 0.73 -6.68
N TYR A 48 -15.21 1.50 -7.31
CA TYR A 48 -14.39 0.99 -8.41
C TYR A 48 -13.56 -0.22 -7.97
N MET A 49 -12.93 -0.14 -6.79
CA MET A 49 -12.15 -1.23 -6.22
C MET A 49 -13.04 -2.42 -5.84
N HIS A 50 -14.28 -2.20 -5.39
CA HIS A 50 -15.24 -3.28 -5.14
C HIS A 50 -15.54 -4.07 -6.42
N LYS A 51 -15.68 -3.37 -7.56
CA LYS A 51 -16.00 -4.00 -8.86
C LYS A 51 -14.81 -4.69 -9.52
N ASN A 52 -13.60 -4.15 -9.37
CA ASN A 52 -12.42 -4.62 -10.12
C ASN A 52 -11.40 -5.39 -9.26
N TYR A 53 -11.25 -5.02 -7.98
CA TYR A 53 -10.18 -5.48 -7.10
C TYR A 53 -10.70 -5.72 -5.66
N ASN A 54 -11.76 -6.53 -5.53
CA ASN A 54 -12.44 -6.72 -4.25
C ASN A 54 -11.49 -7.20 -3.14
N PHE A 55 -10.51 -8.07 -3.44
CA PHE A 55 -9.51 -8.53 -2.47
C PHE A 55 -8.75 -7.38 -1.76
N ILE A 56 -8.38 -6.33 -2.51
CA ILE A 56 -7.67 -5.17 -1.93
C ILE A 56 -8.60 -4.39 -1.00
N LEU A 57 -9.85 -4.20 -1.44
CA LEU A 57 -10.87 -3.49 -0.66
C LEU A 57 -11.24 -4.25 0.62
N GLU A 58 -11.35 -5.58 0.55
CA GLU A 58 -11.57 -6.44 1.71
C GLU A 58 -10.46 -6.32 2.74
N GLY A 59 -9.19 -6.30 2.29
CA GLY A 59 -8.05 -6.03 3.15
C GLY A 59 -8.14 -4.67 3.83
N TYR A 60 -8.50 -3.61 3.09
CA TYR A 60 -8.73 -2.27 3.65
C TYR A 60 -9.81 -2.27 4.74
N TYR A 61 -10.97 -2.90 4.47
CA TYR A 61 -12.04 -2.99 5.46
C TYR A 61 -11.62 -3.82 6.68
N GLY A 62 -11.00 -4.97 6.48
CA GLY A 62 -10.54 -5.83 7.57
C GLY A 62 -9.53 -5.14 8.48
N LEU A 63 -8.59 -4.37 7.90
CA LEU A 63 -7.65 -3.55 8.66
C LEU A 63 -8.37 -2.45 9.45
N GLY A 64 -9.34 -1.75 8.85
CA GLY A 64 -10.12 -0.71 9.52
C GLY A 64 -10.99 -1.27 10.67
N GLU A 65 -11.57 -2.45 10.49
CA GLU A 65 -12.33 -3.17 11.50
C GLU A 65 -11.43 -3.63 12.66
N TYR A 66 -10.24 -4.15 12.35
CA TYR A 66 -9.28 -4.61 13.34
C TYR A 66 -8.68 -3.46 14.17
N ILE A 67 -8.33 -2.35 13.52
CA ILE A 67 -7.63 -1.23 14.18
C ILE A 67 -8.60 -0.31 14.92
N GLY A 68 -9.80 -0.07 14.36
CA GLY A 68 -10.69 0.98 14.87
C GLY A 68 -12.17 0.60 14.97
N GLY A 69 -12.54 -0.67 14.71
CA GLY A 69 -13.94 -1.12 14.77
C GLY A 69 -14.87 -0.37 13.80
N HIS A 70 -14.33 0.24 12.74
CA HIS A 70 -15.10 1.06 11.83
C HIS A 70 -16.00 0.21 10.93
N LYS A 71 -17.31 0.50 10.96
CA LYS A 71 -18.33 -0.12 10.10
C LYS A 71 -18.38 0.47 8.68
N THR A 72 -17.23 0.87 8.13
CA THR A 72 -17.15 1.55 6.82
C THR A 72 -17.71 0.66 5.70
N ARG A 73 -17.52 -0.66 5.79
CA ARG A 73 -18.07 -1.64 4.84
C ARG A 73 -19.60 -1.59 4.79
N GLU A 74 -20.25 -1.65 5.95
CA GLU A 74 -21.71 -1.63 6.06
C GLU A 74 -22.30 -0.32 5.51
N LEU A 75 -21.64 0.80 5.82
CA LEU A 75 -22.05 2.13 5.34
C LEU A 75 -21.94 2.24 3.83
N ASP A 76 -20.84 1.78 3.25
CA ASP A 76 -20.64 1.81 1.80
C ASP A 76 -21.64 0.91 1.08
N GLN A 77 -21.87 -0.32 1.56
CA GLN A 77 -22.87 -1.21 0.97
C GLN A 77 -24.27 -0.59 1.00
N LYS A 78 -24.68 0.00 2.13
CA LYS A 78 -25.98 0.65 2.24
C LYS A 78 -26.14 1.80 1.24
N VAL A 79 -25.11 2.61 1.07
CA VAL A 79 -25.12 3.73 0.10
C VAL A 79 -25.19 3.20 -1.32
N TRP A 80 -24.33 2.24 -1.67
CA TRP A 80 -24.26 1.72 -3.03
C TRP A 80 -25.54 0.97 -3.43
N SER A 81 -26.15 0.20 -2.52
CA SER A 81 -27.45 -0.43 -2.77
C SER A 81 -28.57 0.60 -2.89
N SER A 82 -28.55 1.67 -2.07
CA SER A 82 -29.54 2.76 -2.19
C SER A 82 -29.41 3.55 -3.49
N GLU A 83 -28.21 3.64 -4.04
CA GLU A 83 -27.93 4.31 -5.32
C GLU A 83 -28.08 3.37 -6.53
N GLY A 84 -28.41 2.08 -6.32
CA GLY A 84 -28.51 1.07 -7.37
C GLY A 84 -27.18 0.78 -8.09
N LYS A 85 -26.05 1.06 -7.43
CA LYS A 85 -24.70 0.87 -8.00
C LYS A 85 -24.17 -0.56 -7.81
N ILE A 86 -24.79 -1.31 -6.90
CA ILE A 86 -24.63 -2.76 -6.63
C ILE A 86 -25.99 -3.39 -6.39
#